data_AF-A0A6B0ZQQ9-F1
#
_entry.id   AF-A0A6B0ZQQ9-F1
#
_cell.length_a   1.000
_cell.length_b   1.000
_cell.length_c   1.000
_cell.angle_alpha   90.00
_cell.angle_beta   90.00
_cell.angle_gamma   90.00
#
_symmetry.space_group_name_H-M   'P 1'
#
loop_
_entity.id
_entity.type
_entity.pdbx_description
1 polymer ?
#
loop_
_entity_poly.entity_id
_entity_poly.type
_entity_poly.pdbx_seq_one_letter_code
_entity_poly.pdbx_strand_id
1 'polypeptide(L)'
;MSMGSILSAVSALGAISFDNEIRGLLTVLLGSAILMGSVWLIISTNTGFRLGSLIAISAIFGWTVMMAFIWSLYGIGLQGARPTWEVQAIHIGNPSITDNEANPPPEILDDLPNPVTCSTLGDGDCLPKAIQIVRVMGSSAQRAELDSIDAGTIRAELTAFNDALADDDPRKLVDDEIESEVQRLAEEQRIRNEDLTLSELKGVAPDLTDEVERRGWLDLGDWNLETTQAAGEAITAASDYLAHANLGFGETDEQSNSFVVLDAFQQGGKPERLNNGVWERVSNKVVTSAMPRHPTNYTVVQVQRSIYKEPVAGQAPPPTEVDPREPVISVLMERNLGRFRLPSILVTIGSGLLFLASLLMLHTRDLEVRRRLEGEGAAP
;
A
#
# COMPACT_ATOMS: atom_id res chain seq x y z
N MET A 1 0.73 -22.56 -57.94
CA MET A 1 0.47 -22.67 -56.48
C MET A 1 -0.71 -23.62 -56.34
N SER A 2 -0.53 -24.80 -55.74
CA SER A 2 -1.59 -25.84 -55.77
C SER A 2 -2.73 -25.49 -54.80
N MET A 3 -3.93 -26.00 -55.07
CA MET A 3 -5.12 -25.76 -54.24
C MET A 3 -4.91 -26.16 -52.76
N GLY A 4 -4.06 -27.16 -52.51
CA GLY A 4 -3.70 -27.59 -51.14
C GLY A 4 -2.84 -26.56 -50.39
N SER A 5 -1.99 -25.80 -51.08
CA SER A 5 -1.22 -24.71 -50.47
C SER A 5 -2.11 -23.56 -50.03
N ILE A 6 -3.16 -23.26 -50.80
CA ILE A 6 -4.13 -22.19 -50.50
C ILE A 6 -5.03 -22.62 -49.33
N LEU A 7 -5.51 -23.86 -49.31
CA LEU A 7 -6.33 -24.38 -48.21
C LEU A 7 -5.57 -24.40 -46.87
N SER A 8 -4.30 -24.78 -46.90
CA SER A 8 -3.43 -24.76 -45.71
C SER A 8 -3.22 -23.34 -45.18
N ALA A 9 -3.01 -22.35 -46.07
CA ALA A 9 -2.87 -20.95 -45.69
C ALA A 9 -4.17 -20.37 -45.10
N VAL A 10 -5.33 -20.70 -45.67
CA VAL A 10 -6.63 -20.25 -45.16
C VAL A 10 -6.94 -20.86 -43.79
N SER A 11 -6.62 -22.15 -43.60
CA SER A 11 -6.77 -22.82 -42.30
C SER A 11 -5.82 -22.24 -41.25
N ALA A 12 -4.57 -21.90 -41.62
CA ALA A 12 -3.61 -21.26 -40.72
C ALA A 12 -4.06 -19.83 -40.33
N LEU A 13 -4.56 -19.04 -41.27
CA LEU A 13 -5.13 -17.71 -41.00
C LEU A 13 -6.40 -17.80 -40.14
N GLY A 14 -7.24 -18.81 -40.38
CA GLY A 14 -8.40 -19.10 -39.55
C GLY A 14 -8.01 -19.45 -38.12
N ALA A 15 -6.98 -20.29 -37.92
CA ALA A 15 -6.48 -20.67 -36.60
C ALA A 15 -5.91 -19.47 -35.81
N ILE A 16 -5.19 -18.56 -36.47
CA ILE A 16 -4.68 -17.31 -35.86
C ILE A 16 -5.82 -16.38 -35.41
N SER A 17 -6.99 -16.45 -36.06
CA SER A 17 -8.14 -15.61 -35.72
C SER A 17 -8.86 -16.03 -34.44
N PHE A 18 -8.76 -17.30 -34.01
CA PHE A 18 -9.49 -17.82 -32.85
C PHE A 18 -8.73 -17.66 -31.53
N ASP A 19 -7.41 -17.50 -31.57
CA ASP A 19 -6.60 -17.27 -30.37
C ASP A 19 -6.37 -15.75 -30.16
N ASN A 20 -7.01 -15.21 -29.13
CA ASN A 20 -6.90 -13.80 -28.79
C ASN A 20 -5.46 -13.41 -28.39
N GLU A 21 -4.66 -14.32 -27.83
CA GLU A 21 -3.29 -14.04 -27.41
C GLU A 21 -2.36 -13.91 -28.62
N ILE A 22 -2.44 -14.85 -29.57
CA ILE A 22 -1.61 -14.85 -30.79
C ILE A 22 -1.97 -13.65 -31.66
N ARG A 23 -3.27 -13.36 -31.84
CA ARG A 23 -3.72 -12.20 -32.62
C ARG A 23 -3.27 -10.89 -31.98
N GLY A 24 -3.33 -10.79 -30.66
CA GLY A 24 -2.84 -9.64 -29.90
C GLY A 24 -1.35 -9.40 -30.16
N LEU A 25 -0.52 -10.43 -29.99
CA LEU A 25 0.92 -10.38 -30.24
C LEU A 25 1.24 -9.99 -31.70
N LEU A 26 0.60 -10.64 -32.67
CA LEU A 26 0.82 -10.35 -34.10
C LEU A 26 0.43 -8.92 -34.46
N THR A 27 -0.66 -8.40 -33.89
CA THR A 27 -1.11 -7.02 -34.12
C THR A 27 -0.09 -6.02 -33.58
N VAL A 28 0.46 -6.26 -32.39
CA VAL A 28 1.51 -5.41 -31.79
C VAL A 28 2.80 -5.47 -32.59
N LEU A 29 3.21 -6.66 -33.03
CA LEU A 29 4.41 -6.84 -33.87
C LEU A 29 4.25 -6.16 -35.23
N LEU A 30 3.10 -6.34 -35.89
CA LEU A 30 2.79 -5.70 -37.17
C LEU A 30 2.78 -4.18 -37.02
N GLY A 31 2.12 -3.66 -35.98
CA GLY A 31 2.07 -2.23 -35.68
C GLY A 31 3.47 -1.65 -35.44
N SER A 32 4.31 -2.34 -34.67
CA SER A 32 5.68 -1.92 -34.39
C SER A 32 6.55 -1.94 -35.66
N ALA A 33 6.42 -2.97 -36.49
CA ALA A 33 7.15 -3.08 -37.75
C ALA A 33 6.75 -2.00 -38.76
N ILE A 34 5.45 -1.69 -38.87
CA ILE A 34 4.97 -0.61 -39.76
C ILE A 34 5.42 0.74 -39.24
N LEU A 35 5.28 1.01 -37.94
CA LEU A 35 5.61 2.31 -37.35
C LEU A 35 7.12 2.59 -37.45
N MET A 36 7.98 1.65 -37.05
CA MET A 36 9.43 1.86 -37.14
C MET A 36 9.97 1.69 -38.56
N GLY A 37 9.43 0.74 -39.33
CA GLY A 37 9.83 0.48 -40.71
C GLY A 37 9.49 1.63 -41.66
N SER A 38 8.34 2.30 -41.47
CA SER A 38 7.96 3.45 -42.30
C SER A 38 8.91 4.64 -42.12
N VAL A 39 9.26 4.98 -40.87
CA VAL A 39 10.24 6.03 -40.56
C VAL A 39 11.60 5.69 -41.18
N TRP A 40 12.03 4.43 -41.05
CA TRP A 40 13.28 3.97 -41.66
C TRP A 40 13.27 4.04 -43.19
N LEU A 41 12.18 3.64 -43.86
CA LEU A 41 12.05 3.70 -45.32
C LEU A 41 12.10 5.15 -45.85
N ILE A 42 11.40 6.06 -45.18
CA ILE A 42 11.38 7.48 -45.56
C ILE A 42 12.80 8.06 -45.50
N ILE A 43 13.53 7.82 -44.41
CA ILE A 43 14.89 8.34 -44.23
C ILE A 43 15.87 7.66 -45.20
N SER A 44 15.76 6.33 -45.37
CA SER A 44 16.67 5.55 -46.22
C SER A 44 16.55 5.90 -47.69
N THR A 45 15.36 6.30 -48.15
CA THR A 45 15.13 6.70 -49.54
C THR A 45 15.83 8.02 -49.88
N ASN A 46 15.94 8.95 -48.91
CA ASN A 46 16.57 10.25 -49.13
C ASN A 46 18.09 10.25 -48.86
N THR A 47 18.53 9.49 -47.85
CA THR A 47 19.92 9.55 -47.35
C THR A 47 20.77 8.31 -47.66
N GLY A 48 20.15 7.30 -48.30
CA GLY A 48 20.76 6.01 -48.59
C GLY A 48 20.68 5.03 -47.42
N PHE A 49 20.69 3.74 -47.74
CA PHE A 49 20.46 2.63 -46.80
C PHE A 49 21.38 2.68 -45.56
N ARG A 50 22.68 2.96 -45.75
CA ARG A 50 23.66 2.94 -44.65
C ARG A 50 23.48 4.08 -43.66
N LEU A 51 23.34 5.32 -44.15
CA LEU A 51 23.12 6.48 -43.26
C LEU A 51 21.71 6.40 -42.65
N GLY A 52 20.70 6.10 -43.45
CA GLY A 52 19.32 6.02 -42.97
C GLY A 52 19.13 4.96 -41.88
N SER A 53 19.81 3.82 -42.00
CA SER A 53 19.81 2.80 -40.94
C SER A 53 20.48 3.29 -39.65
N LEU A 54 21.63 3.98 -39.73
CA LEU A 54 22.30 4.55 -38.56
C LEU A 54 21.43 5.60 -37.86
N ILE A 55 20.77 6.48 -38.62
CA ILE A 55 19.87 7.50 -38.07
C ILE A 55 18.67 6.84 -37.38
N ALA A 56 18.04 5.85 -38.03
CA ALA A 56 16.89 5.17 -37.46
C ALA A 56 17.24 4.40 -36.19
N ILE A 57 18.36 3.68 -36.18
CA ILE A 57 18.86 2.96 -34.99
C ILE A 57 19.17 3.95 -33.86
N SER A 58 19.81 5.08 -34.16
CA SER A 58 20.07 6.14 -33.19
C SER A 58 18.75 6.70 -32.63
N ALA A 59 17.73 6.90 -33.46
CA ALA A 59 16.43 7.40 -33.00
C ALA A 59 15.72 6.39 -32.09
N ILE A 60 15.77 5.10 -32.41
CA ILE A 60 15.17 4.02 -31.59
C ILE A 60 15.86 3.94 -30.23
N PHE A 61 17.20 3.95 -30.19
CA PHE A 61 17.92 3.93 -28.91
C PHE A 61 17.71 5.22 -28.12
N GLY A 62 17.68 6.39 -28.77
CA GLY A 62 17.39 7.65 -28.10
C GLY A 62 16.00 7.68 -27.47
N TRP A 63 14.99 7.19 -28.20
CA TRP A 63 13.63 7.00 -27.68
C TRP A 63 13.59 6.02 -26.50
N THR A 64 14.27 4.88 -26.63
CA THR A 64 14.31 3.85 -25.59
C THR A 64 14.99 4.37 -24.32
N VAL A 65 16.07 5.15 -24.45
CA VAL A 65 16.73 5.83 -23.33
C VAL A 65 15.78 6.80 -22.63
N MET A 66 15.07 7.63 -23.40
CA MET A 66 14.13 8.61 -22.85
C MET A 66 13.01 7.91 -22.07
N MET A 67 12.42 6.84 -22.62
CA MET A 67 11.37 6.07 -21.94
C MET A 67 11.91 5.33 -20.71
N ALA A 68 13.03 4.62 -20.84
CA ALA A 68 13.63 3.89 -19.73
C ALA A 68 14.04 4.83 -18.58
N PHE A 69 14.49 6.05 -18.90
CA PHE A 69 14.77 7.08 -17.91
C PHE A 69 13.50 7.52 -17.18
N ILE A 70 12.41 7.84 -17.90
CA ILE A 70 11.11 8.17 -17.30
C ILE A 70 10.61 7.01 -16.43
N TRP A 71 10.68 5.78 -16.93
CA TRP A 71 10.32 4.56 -16.21
C TRP A 71 11.12 4.39 -14.92
N SER A 72 12.43 4.66 -14.95
CA SER A 72 13.29 4.57 -13.77
C SER A 72 12.94 5.64 -12.70
N LEU A 73 12.54 6.84 -13.12
CA LEU A 73 12.19 7.94 -12.20
C LEU A 73 10.83 7.70 -11.53
N TYR A 74 9.84 7.32 -12.31
CA TYR A 74 8.47 7.12 -11.82
C TYR A 74 8.24 5.72 -11.28
N GLY A 75 9.11 4.77 -11.59
CA GLY A 75 8.93 3.36 -11.26
C GLY A 75 7.74 2.74 -12.00
N ILE A 76 7.48 3.16 -13.24
CA ILE A 76 6.45 2.61 -14.12
C ILE A 76 7.11 1.81 -15.24
N GLY A 77 6.41 0.84 -15.85
CA GLY A 77 6.96 0.03 -16.95
C GLY A 77 7.67 -1.23 -16.46
N LEU A 78 8.92 -1.44 -16.86
CA LEU A 78 9.71 -2.64 -16.49
C LEU A 78 10.15 -2.57 -15.02
N GLN A 79 9.29 -3.06 -14.14
CA GLN A 79 9.48 -3.08 -12.69
C GLN A 79 10.17 -4.39 -12.25
N GLY A 80 11.02 -4.29 -11.24
CA GLY A 80 11.55 -5.44 -10.51
C GLY A 80 10.63 -5.89 -9.39
N ALA A 81 11.18 -6.62 -8.41
CA ALA A 81 10.45 -7.02 -7.22
C ALA A 81 9.82 -5.79 -6.53
N ARG A 82 8.52 -5.89 -6.27
CA ARG A 82 7.76 -4.85 -5.57
C ARG A 82 8.15 -4.82 -4.11
N PRO A 83 8.01 -3.65 -3.45
CA PRO A 83 8.20 -3.58 -2.02
C PRO A 83 7.16 -4.46 -1.31
N THR A 84 7.58 -5.19 -0.29
CA THR A 84 6.72 -6.03 0.56
C THR A 84 7.13 -5.86 2.01
N TRP A 85 6.17 -6.02 2.92
CA TRP A 85 6.46 -6.10 4.35
C TRP A 85 6.98 -7.50 4.68
N GLU A 86 8.14 -7.57 5.32
CA GLU A 86 8.73 -8.82 5.77
C GLU A 86 8.75 -8.82 7.30
N VAL A 87 8.13 -9.85 7.91
CA VAL A 87 8.10 -10.03 9.36
C VAL A 87 9.50 -10.40 9.84
N GLN A 88 10.04 -9.60 10.75
CA GLN A 88 11.36 -9.83 11.35
C GLN A 88 11.26 -10.53 12.70
N ALA A 89 10.34 -10.07 13.54
CA ALA A 89 10.19 -10.57 14.90
C ALA A 89 8.72 -10.48 15.34
N ILE A 90 8.35 -11.40 16.23
CA ILE A 90 7.10 -11.34 16.98
C ILE A 90 7.46 -11.24 18.45
N HIS A 91 6.85 -10.27 19.11
CA HIS A 91 6.92 -10.13 20.56
C HIS A 91 5.55 -10.37 21.18
N ILE A 92 5.51 -11.08 22.30
CA ILE A 92 4.29 -11.37 23.04
C ILE A 92 4.40 -10.66 24.39
N GLY A 93 3.43 -9.80 24.69
CA GLY A 93 3.43 -8.98 25.90
C GLY A 93 4.10 -7.62 25.69
N ASN A 94 4.49 -6.96 26.78
CA ASN A 94 5.08 -5.62 26.72
C ASN A 94 6.52 -5.68 26.17
N PRO A 95 6.83 -5.05 25.03
CA PRO A 95 8.18 -5.01 24.48
C PRO A 95 9.13 -4.10 25.26
N SER A 96 8.63 -3.12 26.02
CA SER A 96 9.45 -2.23 26.86
C SER A 96 9.97 -2.91 28.14
N ILE A 97 9.57 -4.16 28.41
CA ILE A 97 10.02 -4.95 29.57
C ILE A 97 10.98 -6.04 29.09
N THR A 98 12.26 -5.89 29.42
CA THR A 98 13.38 -6.75 28.96
C THR A 98 13.57 -8.04 29.78
N ASP A 99 12.55 -8.49 30.51
CA ASP A 99 12.67 -9.58 31.49
C ASP A 99 12.69 -10.99 30.88
N ASN A 100 12.49 -11.13 29.56
CA ASN A 100 12.41 -12.42 28.86
C ASN A 100 13.71 -12.75 28.10
N GLU A 101 14.66 -13.38 28.80
CA GLU A 101 15.97 -13.82 28.28
C GLU A 101 15.87 -14.85 27.12
N ALA A 102 14.68 -15.43 26.88
CA ALA A 102 14.43 -16.43 25.84
C ALA A 102 14.10 -15.84 24.45
N ASN A 103 13.66 -14.59 24.35
CA ASN A 103 13.38 -13.88 23.09
C ASN A 103 13.54 -12.36 23.31
N PRO A 104 14.78 -11.83 23.32
CA PRO A 104 14.99 -10.40 23.50
C PRO A 104 14.33 -9.65 22.34
N PRO A 105 13.52 -8.61 22.61
CA PRO A 105 13.00 -7.76 21.56
C PRO A 105 14.19 -7.14 20.80
N PRO A 106 14.10 -6.98 19.47
CA PRO A 106 15.08 -6.20 18.74
C PRO A 106 15.16 -4.79 19.35
N GLU A 107 16.37 -4.23 19.48
CA GLU A 107 16.69 -2.92 20.08
C GLU A 107 15.78 -1.77 19.59
N ILE A 108 15.22 -1.91 18.39
CA ILE A 108 14.26 -0.97 17.79
C ILE A 108 12.94 -0.89 18.57
N LEU A 109 12.53 -1.96 19.26
CA LEU A 109 11.29 -2.03 20.03
C LEU A 109 11.41 -1.48 21.45
N ASP A 110 12.61 -1.14 21.93
CA ASP A 110 12.82 -0.65 23.29
C ASP A 110 12.07 0.67 23.54
N ASP A 111 11.93 1.49 22.50
CA ASP A 111 11.21 2.77 22.52
C ASP A 111 9.73 2.63 22.09
N LEU A 112 9.23 1.40 21.86
CA LEU A 112 7.81 1.21 21.48
C LEU A 112 6.90 1.57 22.67
N PRO A 113 5.77 2.27 22.43
CA PRO A 113 4.80 2.56 23.47
C PRO A 113 4.29 1.32 24.19
N ASN A 114 4.17 1.43 25.51
CA ASN A 114 3.65 0.37 26.37
C ASN A 114 2.19 0.05 25.97
N PRO A 115 1.86 -1.20 25.58
CA PRO A 115 0.51 -1.60 25.18
C PRO A 115 -0.54 -1.52 26.30
N VAL A 116 -0.15 -1.23 27.55
CA VAL A 116 -1.07 -1.11 28.69
C VAL A 116 -1.93 0.14 28.57
N THR A 117 -3.25 -0.03 28.64
CA THR A 117 -4.20 1.09 28.53
C THR A 117 -4.27 1.93 29.80
N CYS A 118 -4.27 3.26 29.67
CA CYS A 118 -4.42 4.19 30.78
C CYS A 118 -5.81 4.13 31.44
N SER A 119 -5.85 4.22 32.78
CA SER A 119 -7.09 4.51 33.49
C SER A 119 -7.55 5.96 33.33
N THR A 120 -6.60 6.89 33.17
CA THR A 120 -6.84 8.32 33.03
C THR A 120 -5.93 8.92 31.97
N LEU A 121 -6.49 9.79 31.12
CA LEU A 121 -5.72 10.49 30.09
C LEU A 121 -4.68 11.43 30.74
N GLY A 122 -3.42 11.33 30.29
CA GLY A 122 -2.31 12.13 30.79
C GLY A 122 -1.48 11.48 31.91
N ASP A 123 -1.72 10.20 32.19
CA ASP A 123 -0.81 9.37 32.97
C ASP A 123 0.35 8.91 32.06
N GLY A 124 1.60 9.17 32.47
CA GLY A 124 2.75 9.29 31.54
C GLY A 124 3.31 7.98 30.96
N ASP A 125 2.92 6.82 31.50
CA ASP A 125 3.56 5.52 31.21
C ASP A 125 2.61 4.50 30.52
N CYS A 126 1.50 4.97 29.94
CA CYS A 126 0.47 4.10 29.36
C CYS A 126 -0.10 4.67 28.04
N LEU A 127 -0.69 3.80 27.23
CA LEU A 127 -1.41 4.20 26.02
C LEU A 127 -2.85 4.62 26.38
N PRO A 128 -3.28 5.86 26.07
CA PRO A 128 -4.66 6.27 26.29
C PRO A 128 -5.61 5.55 25.34
N LYS A 129 -6.84 5.25 25.78
CA LYS A 129 -7.88 4.76 24.86
C LYS A 129 -8.39 5.90 23.96
N ALA A 130 -8.71 5.61 22.70
CA ALA A 130 -9.25 6.59 21.77
C ALA A 130 -10.48 7.32 22.33
N ILE A 131 -11.39 6.57 22.97
CA ILE A 131 -12.60 7.12 23.59
C ILE A 131 -12.28 8.16 24.69
N GLN A 132 -11.21 7.97 25.46
CA GLN A 132 -10.82 8.92 26.51
C GLN A 132 -10.37 10.25 25.91
N ILE A 133 -9.63 10.20 24.80
CA ILE A 133 -9.19 11.38 24.06
C ILE A 133 -10.40 12.17 23.55
N VAL A 134 -11.35 11.49 22.90
CA VAL A 134 -12.57 12.14 22.38
C VAL A 134 -13.39 12.74 23.51
N ARG A 135 -13.54 12.04 24.64
CA ARG A 135 -14.34 12.51 25.78
C ARG A 135 -13.73 13.73 26.47
N VAL A 136 -12.40 13.84 26.52
CA VAL A 136 -11.71 14.98 27.17
C VAL A 136 -11.49 16.15 26.21
N MET A 137 -11.09 15.87 24.97
CA MET A 137 -10.60 16.89 24.02
C MET A 137 -11.45 17.05 22.75
N GLY A 138 -12.37 16.12 22.49
CA GLY A 138 -13.27 16.22 21.34
C GLY A 138 -14.12 17.48 21.36
N SER A 139 -14.54 17.92 20.17
CA SER A 139 -15.55 18.97 20.01
C SER A 139 -16.88 18.56 20.66
N SER A 140 -17.78 19.53 20.88
CA SER A 140 -19.12 19.22 21.39
C SER A 140 -19.90 18.28 20.47
N ALA A 141 -19.64 18.34 19.15
CA ALA A 141 -20.27 17.44 18.18
C ALA A 141 -19.71 16.02 18.28
N GLN A 142 -18.39 15.83 18.41
CA GLN A 142 -17.79 14.50 18.56
C GLN A 142 -18.16 13.82 19.88
N ARG A 143 -18.20 14.60 20.97
CA ARG A 143 -18.71 14.11 22.26
C ARG A 143 -20.19 13.77 22.18
N ALA A 144 -20.98 14.64 21.55
CA ALA A 144 -22.37 14.35 21.29
C ALA A 144 -22.52 13.11 20.41
N GLU A 145 -21.70 12.87 19.38
CA GLU A 145 -21.80 11.66 18.55
C GLU A 145 -21.52 10.40 19.38
N LEU A 146 -20.45 10.44 20.19
CA LEU A 146 -20.09 9.39 21.13
C LEU A 146 -21.18 9.10 22.18
N ASP A 147 -21.87 10.15 22.66
CA ASP A 147 -22.91 10.08 23.69
C ASP A 147 -24.34 10.00 23.11
N SER A 148 -24.56 10.31 21.82
CA SER A 148 -25.89 10.47 21.18
C SER A 148 -26.56 9.13 20.86
N ILE A 149 -25.78 8.06 20.93
CA ILE A 149 -26.25 6.69 20.91
C ILE A 149 -26.58 6.28 22.36
N ASP A 150 -27.25 7.16 23.10
CA ASP A 150 -27.79 6.87 24.42
C ASP A 150 -29.01 5.95 24.30
N ALA A 151 -29.25 5.12 25.31
CA ALA A 151 -30.37 4.18 25.35
C ALA A 151 -31.71 4.89 25.12
N GLY A 152 -31.81 6.19 25.42
CA GLY A 152 -32.98 7.02 25.13
C GLY A 152 -33.27 7.19 23.63
N THR A 153 -32.26 7.45 22.80
CA THR A 153 -32.41 7.62 21.34
C THR A 153 -32.77 6.29 20.70
N ILE A 154 -32.06 5.21 21.07
CA ILE A 154 -32.33 3.86 20.57
C ILE A 154 -33.75 3.42 20.93
N ARG A 155 -34.19 3.69 22.17
CA ARG A 155 -35.56 3.42 22.61
C ARG A 155 -36.57 4.17 21.76
N ALA A 156 -36.37 5.47 21.53
CA ALA A 156 -37.29 6.27 20.74
C ALA A 156 -37.42 5.77 19.28
N GLU A 157 -36.31 5.42 18.64
CA GLU A 157 -36.30 4.86 17.28
C GLU A 157 -36.95 3.47 17.23
N LEU A 158 -36.61 2.60 18.18
CA LEU A 158 -37.13 1.23 18.22
C LEU A 158 -38.62 1.21 18.54
N THR A 159 -39.10 2.03 19.48
CA THR A 159 -40.53 2.17 19.77
C THR A 159 -41.28 2.75 18.58
N ALA A 160 -40.75 3.78 17.91
CA ALA A 160 -41.38 4.34 16.71
C ALA A 160 -41.46 3.32 15.56
N PHE A 161 -40.43 2.48 15.39
CA PHE A 161 -40.45 1.39 14.42
C PHE A 161 -41.46 0.29 14.82
N ASN A 162 -41.51 -0.06 16.10
CA ASN A 162 -42.42 -1.09 16.64
C ASN A 162 -43.90 -0.68 16.54
N ASP A 163 -44.19 0.61 16.77
CA ASP A 163 -45.53 1.19 16.65
C ASP A 163 -46.01 1.26 15.20
N ALA A 164 -45.10 1.31 14.24
CA ALA A 164 -45.42 1.29 12.82
C ALA A 164 -45.76 -0.12 12.28
N LEU A 165 -45.48 -1.19 13.05
CA LEU A 165 -45.78 -2.57 12.68
C LEU A 165 -47.22 -2.96 13.03
N ALA A 166 -47.83 -3.75 12.15
CA ALA A 166 -49.15 -4.33 12.40
C ALA A 166 -49.10 -5.30 13.59
N ASP A 167 -50.21 -5.44 14.33
CA ASP A 167 -50.28 -6.27 15.55
C ASP A 167 -50.01 -7.76 15.30
N ASP A 168 -50.16 -8.23 14.06
CA ASP A 168 -49.92 -9.60 13.62
C ASP A 168 -48.54 -9.82 12.98
N ASP A 169 -47.70 -8.77 12.91
CA ASP A 169 -46.36 -8.91 12.36
C ASP A 169 -45.44 -9.67 13.34
N PRO A 170 -44.79 -10.76 12.92
CA PRO A 170 -43.89 -11.53 13.78
C PRO A 170 -42.65 -10.76 14.26
N ARG A 171 -42.40 -9.54 13.75
CA ARG A 171 -41.32 -8.65 14.19
C ARG A 171 -41.73 -7.68 15.29
N LYS A 172 -43.02 -7.60 15.63
CA LYS A 172 -43.50 -6.71 16.68
C LYS A 172 -43.06 -7.23 18.05
N LEU A 173 -42.31 -6.40 18.76
CA LEU A 173 -41.76 -6.67 20.08
C LEU A 173 -42.76 -6.25 21.17
N VAL A 174 -42.81 -7.02 22.26
CA VAL A 174 -43.52 -6.63 23.49
C VAL A 174 -42.67 -5.63 24.28
N ASP A 175 -43.28 -4.77 25.11
CA ASP A 175 -42.57 -3.72 25.87
C ASP A 175 -41.31 -4.22 26.62
N ASP A 176 -41.37 -5.41 27.24
CA ASP A 176 -40.22 -6.02 27.92
C ASP A 176 -39.10 -6.45 26.94
N GLU A 177 -39.46 -6.87 25.73
CA GLU A 177 -38.51 -7.25 24.67
C GLU A 177 -37.84 -6.01 24.06
N ILE A 178 -38.58 -4.91 23.92
CA ILE A 178 -38.03 -3.61 23.47
C ILE A 178 -36.93 -3.16 24.43
N GLU A 179 -37.17 -3.21 25.74
CA GLU A 179 -36.17 -2.84 26.74
C GLU A 179 -34.93 -3.72 26.68
N SER A 180 -35.11 -5.03 26.49
CA SER A 180 -33.99 -5.96 26.34
C SER A 180 -33.15 -5.69 25.09
N GLU A 181 -33.80 -5.32 23.98
CA GLU A 181 -33.14 -5.03 22.71
C GLU A 181 -32.44 -3.68 22.72
N VAL A 182 -33.03 -2.67 23.37
CA VAL A 182 -32.38 -1.37 23.60
C VAL A 182 -31.11 -1.56 24.42
N GLN A 183 -31.15 -2.35 25.49
CA GLN A 183 -29.96 -2.64 26.30
C GLN A 183 -28.90 -3.37 25.49
N ARG A 184 -29.30 -4.36 24.68
CA ARG A 184 -28.40 -5.10 23.79
C ARG A 184 -27.69 -4.16 22.81
N LEU A 185 -28.45 -3.31 22.12
CA LEU A 185 -27.91 -2.37 21.12
C LEU A 185 -27.04 -1.27 21.75
N ALA A 186 -27.44 -0.75 22.91
CA ALA A 186 -26.66 0.23 23.65
C ALA A 186 -25.31 -0.35 24.09
N GLU A 187 -25.32 -1.58 24.60
CA GLU A 187 -24.11 -2.30 24.99
C GLU A 187 -23.21 -2.62 23.80
N GLU A 188 -23.80 -3.03 22.68
CA GLU A 188 -23.08 -3.32 21.43
C GLU A 188 -22.34 -2.08 20.89
N GLN A 189 -22.96 -0.91 21.00
CA GLN A 189 -22.36 0.38 20.63
C GLN A 189 -21.31 0.83 21.64
N ARG A 190 -21.56 0.61 22.94
CA ARG A 190 -20.58 0.88 24.01
C ARG A 190 -19.29 0.10 23.76
N ILE A 191 -19.39 -1.20 23.46
CA ILE A 191 -18.24 -2.05 23.13
C ILE A 191 -17.49 -1.50 21.91
N ARG A 192 -18.18 -1.17 20.82
CA ARG A 192 -17.54 -0.57 19.63
C ARG A 192 -16.79 0.71 19.94
N ASN A 193 -17.38 1.59 20.73
CA ASN A 193 -16.77 2.85 21.11
C ASN A 193 -15.56 2.63 22.04
N GLU A 194 -15.58 1.59 22.88
CA GLU A 194 -14.48 1.22 23.78
C GLU A 194 -13.31 0.54 23.07
N ASP A 195 -13.61 -0.22 22.01
CA ASP A 195 -12.65 -0.95 21.18
C ASP A 195 -12.08 -0.09 20.03
N LEU A 196 -12.55 1.15 19.86
CA LEU A 196 -12.01 2.12 18.90
C LEU A 196 -10.51 2.31 19.13
N THR A 197 -9.71 2.04 18.09
CA THR A 197 -8.26 2.08 18.20
C THR A 197 -7.70 3.48 17.96
N LEU A 198 -6.47 3.76 18.41
CA LEU A 198 -5.84 5.06 18.18
C LEU A 198 -5.54 5.26 16.68
N SER A 199 -5.17 4.21 15.96
CA SER A 199 -4.99 4.21 14.51
C SER A 199 -6.29 4.55 13.76
N GLU A 200 -7.45 4.12 14.25
CA GLU A 200 -8.75 4.51 13.73
C GLU A 200 -9.07 5.98 14.05
N LEU A 201 -8.82 6.40 15.30
CA LEU A 201 -9.01 7.79 15.72
C LEU A 201 -8.15 8.75 14.90
N LYS A 202 -6.89 8.41 14.62
CA LYS A 202 -6.00 9.24 13.78
C LYS A 202 -6.54 9.41 12.36
N GLY A 203 -7.22 8.39 11.82
CA GLY A 203 -7.86 8.45 10.51
C GLY A 203 -9.08 9.38 10.47
N VAL A 204 -9.84 9.43 11.57
CA VAL A 204 -11.08 10.23 11.66
C VAL A 204 -10.82 11.66 12.15
N ALA A 205 -9.98 11.83 13.16
CA ALA A 205 -9.73 13.09 13.85
C ALA A 205 -8.22 13.26 14.18
N PRO A 206 -7.35 13.47 13.16
CA PRO A 206 -5.91 13.60 13.36
C PRO A 206 -5.53 14.76 14.28
N ASP A 207 -6.29 15.86 14.26
CA ASP A 207 -6.07 17.01 15.14
C ASP A 207 -6.08 16.65 16.63
N LEU A 208 -6.88 15.65 17.02
CA LEU A 208 -6.94 15.18 18.39
C LEU A 208 -5.68 14.41 18.76
N THR A 209 -5.26 13.44 17.94
CA THR A 209 -4.04 12.65 18.21
C THR A 209 -2.80 13.54 18.24
N ASP A 210 -2.70 14.50 17.31
CA ASP A 210 -1.56 15.42 17.23
C ASP A 210 -1.52 16.39 18.42
N GLU A 211 -2.67 16.76 18.99
CA GLU A 211 -2.74 17.57 20.22
C GLU A 211 -2.38 16.75 21.46
N VAL A 212 -2.79 15.48 21.56
CA VAL A 212 -2.41 14.57 22.66
C VAL A 212 -0.89 14.41 22.70
N GLU A 213 -0.29 14.16 21.55
CA GLU A 213 1.16 14.02 21.39
C GLU A 213 1.89 15.33 21.73
N ARG A 214 1.42 16.49 21.22
CA ARG A 214 1.99 17.80 21.55
C ARG A 214 1.91 18.16 23.04
N ARG A 215 0.94 17.63 23.77
CA ARG A 215 0.79 17.82 25.23
C ARG A 215 1.65 16.86 26.05
N GLY A 216 2.26 15.86 25.43
CA GLY A 216 2.99 14.79 26.11
C GLY A 216 2.06 13.81 26.85
N TRP A 217 0.81 13.68 26.43
CA TRP A 217 -0.14 12.70 26.96
C TRP A 217 -0.14 11.37 26.19
N LEU A 218 0.58 11.35 25.06
CA LEU A 218 0.86 10.18 24.25
C LEU A 218 2.36 10.26 23.94
N ASP A 219 3.16 9.46 24.65
CA ASP A 219 4.58 9.34 24.37
C ASP A 219 4.77 8.20 23.37
N LEU A 220 5.17 8.56 22.15
CA LEU A 220 5.45 7.60 21.07
C LEU A 220 6.95 7.33 20.89
N GLY A 221 7.83 8.00 21.64
CA GLY A 221 9.26 7.96 21.39
C GLY A 221 9.59 8.37 19.94
N ASP A 222 10.35 7.53 19.25
CA ASP A 222 10.68 7.71 17.82
C ASP A 222 9.63 7.13 16.86
N TRP A 223 8.55 6.54 17.39
CA TRP A 223 7.47 5.94 16.60
C TRP A 223 6.42 6.98 16.22
N ASN A 224 5.82 6.80 15.06
CA ASN A 224 4.65 7.55 14.62
C ASN A 224 3.45 6.61 14.58
N LEU A 225 2.33 7.04 15.15
CA LEU A 225 1.07 6.34 15.01
C LEU A 225 0.61 6.40 13.54
N GLU A 226 0.29 5.27 12.92
CA GLU A 226 -0.22 5.22 11.56
C GLU A 226 -1.74 5.09 11.55
N THR A 227 -2.38 5.57 10.48
CA THR A 227 -3.81 5.33 10.26
C THR A 227 -4.04 3.89 9.80
N THR A 228 -5.21 3.33 10.09
CA THR A 228 -5.59 1.99 9.59
C THR A 228 -5.52 1.89 8.06
N GLN A 229 -5.81 2.99 7.35
CA GLN A 229 -5.67 3.05 5.89
C GLN A 229 -4.21 3.00 5.43
N ALA A 230 -3.31 3.76 6.09
CA ALA A 230 -1.89 3.77 5.75
C ALA A 230 -1.21 2.42 6.07
N ALA A 231 -1.61 1.81 7.18
CA ALA A 231 -1.10 0.53 7.66
C ALA A 231 -1.76 -0.70 7.00
N GLY A 232 -2.77 -0.54 6.13
CA GLY A 232 -3.56 -1.67 5.61
C GLY A 232 -2.74 -2.79 4.92
N GLU A 233 -1.68 -2.43 4.19
CA GLU A 233 -0.77 -3.41 3.57
C GLU A 233 0.03 -4.19 4.64
N ALA A 234 0.47 -3.50 5.68
CA ALA A 234 1.21 -4.08 6.81
C ALA A 234 0.30 -4.97 7.66
N ILE A 235 -0.92 -4.51 7.97
CA ILE A 235 -1.93 -5.27 8.69
C ILE A 235 -2.23 -6.58 7.96
N THR A 236 -2.39 -6.52 6.64
CA THR A 236 -2.62 -7.72 5.82
C THR A 236 -1.43 -8.68 5.91
N ALA A 237 -0.19 -8.18 5.78
CA ALA A 237 1.00 -9.02 5.88
C ALA A 237 1.17 -9.66 7.27
N ALA A 238 0.90 -8.90 8.35
CA ALA A 238 0.91 -9.42 9.71
C ALA A 238 -0.19 -10.47 9.90
N SER A 239 -1.41 -10.20 9.43
CA SER A 239 -2.55 -11.11 9.53
C SER A 239 -2.30 -12.44 8.83
N ASP A 240 -1.71 -12.38 7.63
CA ASP A 240 -1.34 -13.56 6.85
C ASP A 240 -0.24 -14.35 7.57
N TYR A 241 0.78 -13.68 8.09
CA TYR A 241 1.82 -14.33 8.87
C TYR A 241 1.26 -15.02 10.12
N LEU A 242 0.44 -14.33 10.90
CA LEU A 242 -0.14 -14.86 12.14
C LEU A 242 -1.04 -16.07 11.89
N ALA A 243 -1.82 -16.05 10.81
CA ALA A 243 -2.66 -17.18 10.41
C ALA A 243 -1.84 -18.44 10.06
N HIS A 244 -0.62 -18.28 9.55
CA HIS A 244 0.27 -19.39 9.18
C HIS A 244 1.28 -19.77 10.27
N ALA A 245 1.59 -18.87 11.21
CA ALA A 245 2.64 -19.04 12.20
C ALA A 245 2.29 -20.09 13.29
N ASN A 246 1.04 -20.58 13.32
CA ASN A 246 0.53 -21.57 14.27
C ASN A 246 1.10 -21.34 15.68
N LEU A 247 0.89 -20.14 16.21
CA LEU A 247 1.52 -19.66 17.46
C LEU A 247 1.01 -20.39 18.72
N GLY A 248 0.31 -21.52 18.58
CA GLY A 248 -0.09 -22.39 19.69
C GLY A 248 -1.20 -21.82 20.57
N PHE A 249 -1.95 -20.82 20.08
CA PHE A 249 -3.05 -20.20 20.82
C PHE A 249 -4.33 -21.07 20.75
N GLY A 250 -4.32 -22.21 21.48
CA GLY A 250 -5.52 -23.02 21.78
C GLY A 250 -5.57 -24.42 21.15
N GLU A 251 -5.99 -25.40 21.93
CA GLU A 251 -6.10 -26.85 21.60
C GLU A 251 -7.23 -27.21 20.60
N THR A 252 -7.93 -26.26 20.00
CA THR A 252 -9.09 -26.53 19.13
C THR A 252 -9.07 -25.71 17.83
N ASP A 253 -9.02 -26.43 16.70
CA ASP A 253 -8.84 -25.97 15.31
C ASP A 253 -9.84 -24.90 14.79
N GLU A 254 -10.90 -24.58 15.53
CA GLU A 254 -11.92 -23.59 15.14
C GLU A 254 -11.79 -22.24 15.88
N GLN A 255 -10.92 -22.15 16.90
CA GLN A 255 -10.71 -20.97 17.75
C GLN A 255 -9.31 -20.34 17.59
N SER A 256 -8.53 -20.83 16.62
CA SER A 256 -7.08 -20.63 16.55
C SER A 256 -6.65 -19.37 15.82
N ASN A 257 -7.53 -18.68 15.07
CA ASN A 257 -7.12 -17.64 14.12
C ASN A 257 -7.94 -16.32 14.16
N SER A 258 -8.74 -16.07 15.21
CA SER A 258 -9.49 -14.81 15.33
C SER A 258 -8.75 -13.78 16.20
N PHE A 259 -8.29 -12.69 15.58
CA PHE A 259 -7.62 -11.57 16.24
C PHE A 259 -8.22 -10.24 15.80
N VAL A 260 -8.16 -9.25 16.69
CA VAL A 260 -8.44 -7.85 16.41
C VAL A 260 -7.11 -7.13 16.26
N VAL A 261 -7.02 -6.27 15.26
CA VAL A 261 -5.89 -5.36 15.06
C VAL A 261 -6.13 -4.14 15.93
N LEU A 262 -5.17 -3.82 16.79
CA LEU A 262 -5.24 -2.66 17.67
C LEU A 262 -4.65 -1.44 16.94
N ASP A 263 -3.38 -1.15 17.18
CA ASP A 263 -2.69 0.00 16.63
C ASP A 263 -1.50 -0.39 15.75
N ALA A 264 -1.22 0.46 14.78
CA ALA A 264 -0.06 0.34 13.91
C ALA A 264 0.87 1.53 14.15
N PHE A 265 2.15 1.23 14.38
CA PHE A 265 3.21 2.21 14.58
C PHE A 265 4.23 2.11 13.46
N GLN A 266 4.85 3.23 13.10
CA GLN A 266 5.87 3.29 12.07
C GLN A 266 7.06 4.14 12.51
N GLN A 267 8.27 3.60 12.32
CA GLN A 267 9.52 4.29 12.61
C GLN A 267 10.41 4.30 11.35
N GLY A 268 10.98 5.47 11.07
CA GLY A 268 11.81 5.69 9.90
C GLY A 268 11.01 6.05 8.65
N GLY A 269 11.46 5.57 7.50
CA GLY A 269 10.88 5.96 6.21
C GLY A 269 11.26 7.38 5.75
N LYS A 270 10.60 7.86 4.69
CA LYS A 270 10.91 9.17 4.10
C LYS A 270 10.15 10.27 4.85
N PRO A 271 10.78 11.41 5.17
CA PRO A 271 10.11 12.47 5.90
C PRO A 271 8.90 12.99 5.10
N GLU A 272 7.83 13.33 5.82
CA GLU A 272 6.66 13.96 5.22
C GLU A 272 7.03 15.29 4.56
N ARG A 273 6.27 15.62 3.52
CA ARG A 273 6.55 16.78 2.69
C ARG A 273 6.09 18.04 3.41
N LEU A 274 7.03 18.90 3.79
CA LEU A 274 6.75 20.17 4.47
C LEU A 274 5.97 21.18 3.60
N ASN A 275 5.95 21.01 2.26
CA ASN A 275 5.31 21.95 1.33
C ASN A 275 4.83 21.29 0.02
N ASN A 276 3.75 21.86 -0.56
CA ASN A 276 3.00 21.32 -1.69
C ASN A 276 3.34 21.92 -3.07
N GLY A 277 4.35 22.81 -3.14
CA GLY A 277 4.80 23.45 -4.37
C GLY A 277 5.18 22.46 -5.50
N VAL A 278 4.87 22.83 -6.75
CA VAL A 278 5.09 21.97 -7.95
C VAL A 278 6.58 21.65 -8.15
N TRP A 279 7.45 22.65 -8.02
CA TRP A 279 8.90 22.48 -8.21
C TRP A 279 9.54 21.64 -7.10
N GLU A 280 9.08 21.80 -5.87
CA GLU A 280 9.54 21.03 -4.72
C GLU A 280 9.07 19.57 -4.82
N ARG A 281 7.89 19.32 -5.41
CA ARG A 281 7.42 17.96 -5.72
C ARG A 281 8.29 17.23 -6.70
N VAL A 282 8.65 17.88 -7.79
CA VAL A 282 9.49 17.26 -8.82
C VAL A 282 10.91 17.07 -8.29
N SER A 283 11.50 18.12 -7.70
CA SER A 283 12.88 18.05 -7.17
C SER A 283 13.02 17.03 -6.04
N ASN A 284 12.14 17.03 -5.03
CA ASN A 284 12.18 16.04 -3.96
C ASN A 284 12.03 14.62 -4.52
N LYS A 285 11.14 14.40 -5.50
CA LYS A 285 10.97 13.09 -6.13
C LYS A 285 12.21 12.65 -6.89
N VAL A 286 12.91 13.55 -7.57
CA VAL A 286 14.17 13.25 -8.26
C VAL A 286 15.29 12.92 -7.26
N VAL A 287 15.47 13.76 -6.23
CA VAL A 287 16.52 13.58 -5.22
C VAL A 287 16.32 12.29 -4.43
N THR A 288 15.11 12.05 -3.93
CA THR A 288 14.78 10.80 -3.22
C THR A 288 14.79 9.56 -4.10
N SER A 289 14.74 9.72 -5.43
CA SER A 289 14.90 8.63 -6.39
C SER A 289 16.35 8.33 -6.71
N ALA A 290 17.23 9.33 -6.59
CA ALA A 290 18.66 9.21 -6.86
C ALA A 290 19.46 8.77 -5.62
N MET A 291 18.83 8.69 -4.44
CA MET A 291 19.48 8.27 -3.21
C MET A 291 19.78 6.76 -3.25
N PRO A 292 21.06 6.34 -3.17
CA PRO A 292 21.45 4.94 -3.34
C PRO A 292 21.08 4.05 -2.14
N ARG A 293 20.84 4.62 -0.96
CA ARG A 293 20.31 3.93 0.21
C ARG A 293 19.02 4.62 0.65
N HIS A 294 17.95 3.86 0.72
CA HIS A 294 16.70 4.33 1.30
C HIS A 294 16.77 4.20 2.83
N PRO A 295 16.15 5.14 3.58
CA PRO A 295 15.93 4.90 5.01
C PRO A 295 15.09 3.63 5.15
N THR A 296 15.50 2.73 6.04
CA THR A 296 14.69 1.56 6.41
C THR A 296 13.41 2.07 7.07
N ASN A 297 12.31 1.36 6.83
CA ASN A 297 11.02 1.69 7.41
C ASN A 297 10.55 0.48 8.20
N TYR A 298 10.45 0.64 9.50
CA TYR A 298 9.94 -0.37 10.41
C TYR A 298 8.49 -0.05 10.72
N THR A 299 7.65 -1.07 10.75
CA THR A 299 6.29 -0.93 11.25
C THR A 299 6.00 -2.03 12.23
N VAL A 300 5.27 -1.69 13.28
CA VAL A 300 4.77 -2.63 14.28
C VAL A 300 3.27 -2.62 14.18
N VAL A 301 2.69 -3.80 13.99
CA VAL A 301 1.25 -4.00 14.08
C VAL A 301 0.96 -4.74 15.37
N GLN A 302 0.20 -4.09 16.25
CA GLN A 302 -0.29 -4.71 17.47
C GLN A 302 -1.61 -5.43 17.20
N VAL A 303 -1.68 -6.67 17.64
CA VAL A 303 -2.87 -7.51 17.54
C VAL A 303 -3.16 -8.15 18.89
N GLN A 304 -4.44 -8.36 19.16
CA GLN A 304 -4.90 -9.07 20.35
C GLN A 304 -5.97 -10.07 19.95
N ARG A 305 -6.09 -11.16 20.70
CA ARG A 305 -7.07 -12.21 20.40
C ARG A 305 -8.49 -11.67 20.53
N SER A 306 -9.38 -12.11 19.63
CA SER A 306 -10.80 -11.81 19.77
C SER A 306 -11.56 -12.94 20.45
N ILE A 307 -12.60 -12.57 21.19
CA ILE A 307 -13.58 -13.51 21.72
C ILE A 307 -14.51 -13.92 20.58
N TYR A 308 -14.54 -15.22 20.25
CA TYR A 308 -15.45 -15.73 19.25
C TYR A 308 -16.91 -15.62 19.73
N LYS A 309 -17.75 -14.97 18.92
CA LYS A 309 -19.20 -14.91 19.10
C LYS A 309 -19.85 -15.54 17.88
N GLU A 310 -20.67 -16.57 18.11
CA GLU A 310 -21.37 -17.26 17.03
C GLU A 310 -22.40 -16.31 16.37
N PRO A 311 -22.37 -16.14 15.04
CA PRO A 311 -23.33 -15.28 14.35
C PRO A 311 -24.71 -15.95 14.34
N VAL A 312 -25.71 -15.30 14.92
CA VAL A 312 -27.11 -15.75 14.86
C VAL A 312 -27.67 -15.43 13.47
N ALA A 313 -28.18 -16.45 12.77
CA ALA A 313 -28.72 -16.30 11.42
C ALA A 313 -29.89 -15.31 11.38
N GLY A 314 -29.79 -14.28 10.52
CA GLY A 314 -30.81 -13.25 10.34
C GLY A 314 -30.61 -11.98 11.19
N GLN A 315 -29.60 -11.94 12.06
CA GLN A 315 -29.20 -10.74 12.79
C GLN A 315 -27.92 -10.13 12.22
N ALA A 316 -27.65 -8.87 12.56
CA ALA A 316 -26.36 -8.26 12.26
C ALA A 316 -25.25 -9.07 12.96
N PRO A 317 -24.11 -9.33 12.29
CA PRO A 317 -22.99 -10.00 12.93
C PRO A 317 -22.59 -9.27 14.22
N PRO A 318 -22.40 -9.98 15.34
CA PRO A 318 -21.98 -9.35 16.59
C PRO A 318 -20.63 -8.67 16.38
N PRO A 319 -20.38 -7.50 17.01
CA PRO A 319 -19.06 -6.87 16.94
C PRO A 319 -18.03 -7.82 17.53
N THR A 320 -16.86 -7.83 16.88
CA THR A 320 -15.71 -8.57 17.38
C THR A 320 -15.21 -7.88 18.63
N GLU A 321 -15.08 -8.62 19.73
CA GLU A 321 -14.65 -8.09 21.03
C GLU A 321 -13.25 -8.61 21.35
N VAL A 322 -12.40 -7.75 21.89
CA VAL A 322 -11.03 -8.08 22.28
C VAL A 322 -11.03 -8.88 23.60
N ASP A 323 -10.23 -9.95 23.71
CA ASP A 323 -10.05 -10.67 24.98
C ASP A 323 -9.01 -9.97 25.87
N PRO A 324 -9.41 -9.33 27.00
CA PRO A 324 -8.49 -8.57 27.85
C PRO A 324 -7.50 -9.45 28.62
N ARG A 325 -7.69 -10.78 28.65
CA ARG A 325 -6.84 -11.73 29.39
C ARG A 325 -5.63 -12.19 28.58
N GLU A 326 -5.71 -12.06 27.26
CA GLU A 326 -4.66 -12.48 26.35
C GLU A 326 -3.67 -11.32 26.14
N PRO A 327 -2.35 -11.59 26.06
CA PRO A 327 -1.35 -10.55 25.86
C PRO A 327 -1.45 -9.92 24.47
N VAL A 328 -1.11 -8.63 24.38
CA VAL A 328 -0.93 -7.95 23.10
C VAL A 328 0.30 -8.53 22.40
N ILE A 329 0.14 -8.89 21.13
CA ILE A 329 1.20 -9.41 20.28
C ILE A 329 1.65 -8.28 19.35
N SER A 330 2.94 -7.97 19.36
CA SER A 330 3.55 -6.96 18.50
C SER A 330 4.30 -7.65 17.36
N VAL A 331 3.82 -7.46 16.13
CA VAL A 331 4.48 -8.00 14.93
C VAL A 331 5.35 -6.90 14.32
N LEU A 332 6.68 -7.05 14.45
CA LEU A 332 7.64 -6.14 13.84
C LEU A 332 7.90 -6.56 12.39
N MET A 333 7.72 -5.62 11.48
CA MET A 333 7.96 -5.77 10.06
C MET A 333 8.93 -4.72 9.55
N GLU A 334 9.83 -5.12 8.66
CA GLU A 334 10.64 -4.20 7.88
C GLU A 334 10.06 -4.09 6.47
N ARG A 335 10.00 -2.86 5.93
CA ARG A 335 9.62 -2.64 4.53
C ARG A 335 10.79 -3.00 3.62
N ASN A 336 10.80 -4.24 3.11
CA ASN A 336 11.74 -4.62 2.08
C ASN A 336 11.36 -3.90 0.78
N LEU A 337 12.14 -2.89 0.38
CA LEU A 337 11.87 -2.09 -0.82
C LEU A 337 12.28 -2.80 -2.13
N GLY A 338 12.97 -3.94 -2.03
CA GLY A 338 13.37 -4.78 -3.15
C GLY A 338 14.23 -4.07 -4.20
N ARG A 339 14.28 -4.66 -5.40
CA ARG A 339 15.00 -4.11 -6.58
C ARG A 339 14.04 -3.48 -7.58
N PHE A 340 13.06 -2.70 -7.09
CA PHE A 340 11.93 -2.22 -7.87
C PHE A 340 12.31 -1.50 -9.18
N ARG A 341 13.38 -0.71 -9.18
CA ARG A 341 13.79 0.14 -10.33
C ARG A 341 14.99 -0.38 -11.10
N LEU A 342 15.66 -1.41 -10.59
CA LEU A 342 16.92 -1.91 -11.13
C LEU A 342 16.79 -2.33 -12.60
N PRO A 343 15.75 -3.07 -13.03
CA PRO A 343 15.60 -3.45 -14.44
C PRO A 343 15.51 -2.24 -15.38
N SER A 344 14.68 -1.24 -15.04
CA SER A 344 14.54 -0.01 -15.83
C SER A 344 15.85 0.79 -15.91
N ILE A 345 16.62 0.85 -14.83
CA ILE A 345 17.94 1.52 -14.82
C ILE A 345 18.92 0.79 -15.75
N LEU A 346 18.97 -0.54 -15.71
CA LEU A 346 19.84 -1.33 -16.59
C LEU A 346 19.50 -1.13 -18.07
N VAL A 347 18.21 -1.07 -18.41
CA VAL A 347 17.77 -0.77 -19.79
C VAL A 347 18.17 0.65 -20.20
N THR A 348 18.06 1.62 -19.29
CA THR A 348 18.49 3.01 -19.55
C THR A 348 19.98 3.08 -19.85
N ILE A 349 20.81 2.43 -19.03
CA ILE A 349 22.27 2.40 -19.21
C ILE A 349 22.63 1.66 -20.51
N GLY A 350 22.07 0.48 -20.74
CA GLY A 350 22.35 -0.33 -21.93
C GLY A 350 21.97 0.39 -23.23
N SER A 351 20.77 0.96 -23.27
CA SER A 351 20.30 1.73 -24.43
C SER A 351 21.07 3.04 -24.57
N GLY A 352 21.52 3.64 -23.46
CA GLY A 352 22.32 4.86 -23.43
C GLY A 352 23.69 4.66 -24.07
N LEU A 353 24.33 3.52 -23.80
CA LEU A 353 25.59 3.16 -24.44
C LEU A 353 25.43 2.92 -25.94
N LEU A 354 24.35 2.24 -26.36
CA LEU A 354 24.07 2.00 -27.78
C LEU A 354 23.71 3.29 -28.54
N PHE A 355 22.97 4.18 -27.88
CA PHE A 355 22.66 5.51 -28.40
C PHE A 355 23.93 6.34 -28.57
N LEU A 356 24.79 6.38 -27.55
CA LEU A 356 26.05 7.11 -27.60
C LEU A 356 26.97 6.55 -28.69
N ALA A 357 27.09 5.23 -28.82
CA ALA A 357 27.86 4.60 -29.89
C ALA A 357 27.34 5.00 -31.29
N SER A 358 26.01 5.05 -31.46
CA SER A 358 25.38 5.45 -32.72
C SER A 358 25.64 6.93 -33.05
N LEU A 359 25.54 7.81 -32.06
CA LEU A 359 25.86 9.23 -32.20
C LEU A 359 27.35 9.45 -32.54
N LEU A 360 28.25 8.71 -31.89
CA LEU A 360 29.68 8.78 -32.18
C LEU A 360 29.97 8.33 -33.61
N MET A 361 29.35 7.24 -34.09
CA MET A 361 29.49 6.81 -35.49
C MET A 361 29.00 7.85 -36.49
N LEU A 362 27.85 8.50 -36.22
CA LEU A 362 27.33 9.58 -37.05
C LEU A 362 28.29 10.79 -37.05
N HIS A 363 28.79 11.17 -35.87
CA HIS A 363 29.73 12.28 -35.73
C HIS A 363 31.04 12.03 -36.47
N THR A 364 31.63 10.85 -36.34
CA THR A 364 32.87 10.49 -37.07
C THR A 364 32.67 10.53 -38.57
N ARG A 365 31.51 10.06 -39.06
CA ARG A 365 31.18 10.07 -40.48
C ARG A 365 30.99 11.48 -41.02
N ASP A 366 30.34 12.37 -40.27
CA ASP A 366 30.19 13.78 -40.66
C ASP A 366 31.56 14.48 -40.75
N LEU A 367 32.48 14.18 -39.82
CA LEU A 367 33.84 14.70 -39.88
C LEU A 367 34.60 14.21 -41.11
N GLU A 368 34.46 12.94 -41.48
CA GLU A 368 35.07 12.40 -42.70
C GLU A 368 34.55 13.07 -43.97
N VAL A 369 33.24 13.31 -44.06
CA VAL A 369 32.65 14.00 -45.21
C VAL A 369 33.18 15.43 -45.32
N ARG A 370 33.26 16.18 -44.21
CA ARG A 370 33.82 17.53 -44.20
C ARG A 370 35.28 17.54 -44.68
N ARG A 371 36.11 16.63 -44.19
CA ARG A 371 37.51 16.50 -44.61
C ARG A 371 37.66 16.23 -46.11
N ARG A 372 36.76 15.42 -46.70
CA ARG A 372 36.79 15.14 -48.15
C ARG A 372 36.41 16.38 -48.97
N LEU A 373 35.39 17.11 -48.55
CA LEU A 373 34.96 18.34 -49.21
C LEU A 373 36.05 19.43 -49.12
N GLU A 374 36.69 19.57 -47.97
CA GLU A 374 37.84 20.48 -47.78
C GLU A 374 39.05 20.07 -48.63
N GLY A 375 39.30 18.76 -48.79
CA GLY A 375 40.38 18.23 -49.63
C GLY A 375 40.12 18.37 -51.13
N GLU A 376 38.88 18.20 -51.60
CA GLU A 376 38.49 18.41 -53.00
C GLU A 376 38.48 19.90 -53.37
N GLY A 377 38.13 20.79 -52.43
CA GLY A 377 38.20 22.24 -52.64
C GLY A 377 39.62 22.81 -52.69
N ALA A 378 40.65 22.01 -52.36
CA ALA A 378 42.06 22.41 -52.35
C ALA A 378 42.86 21.88 -53.56
N ALA A 379 42.23 21.16 -54.50
CA ALA A 379 42.87 20.73 -55.75
C ALA A 379 42.72 21.83 -56.82
N PRO A 380 43.83 22.38 -57.39
CA PRO A 380 43.81 23.46 -58.38
C PRO A 380 43.29 23.04 -59.76
#